data_AF-C3YZD8-F1
#
_entry.id   AF-C3YZD8-F1
#
_cell.length_a   1.000
_cell.length_b   1.000
_cell.length_c   1.000
_cell.angle_alpha   90.00
_cell.angle_beta   90.00
_cell.angle_gamma   90.00
#
_symmetry.space_group_name_H-M   'P 1'
#
loop_
_entity.id
_entity.type
_entity.pdbx_description
1 polymer ?
#
loop_
_entity_poly.entity_id
_entity_poly.type
_entity_poly.pdbx_seq_one_letter_code
_entity_poly.pdbx_strand_id
1 'polypeptide(L)'
;MARASIDEALRLQTLNTNVAKNVVLFLGDGMGVSTVTTARILKGQKAGNPGEETVLAMDSLPYTAMSKTYNIDKQVPDSAACATAFLCGVKTNFGLLGLDGGATYKNCSSAKGKSTGIVTTTRVTHATPAAGYAHTASRNWEADSDLMAEARENNCTDIAYQLVEEAPDIEVILGGGRRAFLTNNMTDPEDGSKGTRKDGIALIQRWLDRKTGPARYVWNETEFNSVDPKSVDYLLGGRIDHAHHASKAVKALEETVVFDDAVKVAKDMLDTSDSLIVVTADHSHTMTFAGYPKRGHSIFAYKEYRQQSAVPRKTGTHAGEDVIIMADGPMAHLFHGVQEQHYIAHVMMYAACLGEYTHDCDTRTPTVNPRPSRSAGISKSARGDIYAITLITVAYILSLMYTFDVE
;
A
#
# COMPACT_ATOMS: atom_id res chain seq x y z
N MET A 1 22.67 4.28 -24.29
CA MET A 1 21.98 3.82 -23.06
C MET A 1 22.91 3.89 -21.85
N ALA A 2 23.92 3.03 -21.73
CA ALA A 2 24.82 3.01 -20.55
C ALA A 2 25.43 4.37 -20.16
N ARG A 3 25.92 5.16 -21.13
CA ARG A 3 26.44 6.51 -20.85
C ARG A 3 25.39 7.44 -20.23
N ALA A 4 24.16 7.42 -20.74
CA ALA A 4 23.07 8.23 -20.19
C ALA A 4 22.71 7.79 -18.76
N SER A 5 22.75 6.49 -18.46
CA SER A 5 22.55 5.96 -17.11
C SER A 5 23.67 6.38 -16.14
N ILE A 6 24.92 6.42 -16.62
CA ILE A 6 26.06 6.94 -15.83
C ILE A 6 25.89 8.44 -15.57
N ASP A 7 25.54 9.22 -16.60
CA ASP A 7 25.32 10.66 -16.46
C ASP A 7 24.18 10.96 -15.47
N GLU A 8 23.13 10.14 -15.45
CA GLU A 8 22.04 10.26 -14.47
C GLU A 8 22.50 9.90 -13.05
N ALA A 9 23.23 8.80 -12.88
CA ALA A 9 23.77 8.42 -11.58
C ALA A 9 24.73 9.48 -11.00
N LEU A 10 25.50 10.16 -11.85
CA LEU A 10 26.38 11.26 -11.44
C LEU A 10 25.60 12.52 -11.00
N ARG A 11 24.36 12.72 -11.46
CA ARG A 11 23.50 13.83 -10.97
C ARG A 11 22.94 13.57 -9.58
N LEU A 12 22.80 12.30 -9.19
CA LEU A 12 22.32 11.90 -7.86
C LEU A 12 23.34 12.16 -6.73
N GLN A 13 24.54 12.70 -7.04
CA GLN A 13 25.53 13.07 -6.03
C GLN A 13 25.08 14.23 -5.13
N THR A 14 24.10 15.02 -5.58
CA THR A 14 23.44 16.01 -4.71
C THR A 14 22.24 15.35 -4.04
N LEU A 15 22.43 14.94 -2.79
CA LEU A 15 21.42 14.24 -2.02
C LEU A 15 20.28 15.18 -1.63
N ASN A 16 19.03 14.78 -1.87
CA ASN A 16 17.87 15.48 -1.34
C ASN A 16 17.78 15.20 0.17
N THR A 17 18.15 16.21 0.98
CA THR A 17 18.14 16.17 2.45
C THR A 17 17.03 17.02 3.06
N ASN A 18 16.04 17.40 2.26
CA ASN A 18 14.88 18.15 2.73
C ASN A 18 14.06 17.34 3.76
N VAL A 19 13.16 18.02 4.44
CA VAL A 19 12.09 17.37 5.21
C VAL A 19 10.97 16.98 4.26
N ALA A 20 10.57 15.71 4.29
CA ALA A 20 9.41 15.23 3.55
C ALA A 20 8.14 15.80 4.19
N LYS A 21 7.40 16.63 3.43
CA LYS A 21 6.05 17.08 3.81
C LYS A 21 5.02 15.99 3.59
N ASN A 22 5.23 15.19 2.54
CA ASN A 22 4.38 14.08 2.15
C ASN A 22 5.21 12.79 2.12
N VAL A 23 4.65 11.70 2.62
CA VAL A 23 5.23 10.36 2.48
C VAL A 23 4.18 9.46 1.86
N VAL A 24 4.51 8.84 0.73
CA VAL A 24 3.64 7.90 0.02
C VAL A 24 4.33 6.55 -0.06
N LEU A 25 3.76 5.55 0.61
CA LEU A 25 4.20 4.16 0.54
C LEU A 25 3.27 3.38 -0.39
N PHE A 26 3.79 2.96 -1.53
CA PHE A 26 3.19 1.99 -2.43
C PHE A 26 3.65 0.59 -2.04
N LEU A 27 2.71 -0.28 -1.73
CA LEU A 27 3.00 -1.65 -1.33
C LEU A 27 2.30 -2.65 -2.26
N GLY A 28 3.09 -3.37 -3.05
CA GLY A 28 2.62 -4.51 -3.85
C GLY A 28 2.64 -5.78 -3.01
N ASP A 29 1.49 -6.22 -2.53
CA ASP A 29 1.37 -7.46 -1.73
C ASP A 29 1.83 -8.67 -2.54
N GLY A 30 2.84 -9.39 -2.05
CA GLY A 30 3.44 -10.52 -2.76
C GLY A 30 4.27 -10.17 -4.01
N MET A 31 4.57 -8.89 -4.24
CA MET A 31 5.25 -8.37 -5.44
C MET A 31 6.79 -8.55 -5.36
N GLY A 32 7.24 -9.81 -5.39
CA GLY A 32 8.67 -10.14 -5.42
C GLY A 32 9.38 -9.72 -6.73
N VAL A 33 10.71 -9.92 -6.77
CA VAL A 33 11.57 -9.56 -7.92
C VAL A 33 11.08 -10.19 -9.24
N SER A 34 10.63 -11.45 -9.17
CA SER A 34 10.09 -12.16 -10.34
C SER A 34 8.76 -11.57 -10.81
N THR A 35 7.87 -11.19 -9.90
CA THR A 35 6.62 -10.48 -10.20
C THR A 35 6.91 -9.14 -10.89
N VAL A 36 7.81 -8.32 -10.34
CA VAL A 36 8.21 -7.03 -10.95
C VAL A 36 8.75 -7.24 -12.37
N THR A 37 9.64 -8.22 -12.54
CA THR A 37 10.27 -8.49 -13.84
C THR A 37 9.26 -8.94 -14.89
N THR A 38 8.34 -9.82 -14.52
CA THR A 38 7.33 -10.33 -15.45
C THR A 38 6.24 -9.30 -15.74
N ALA A 39 5.88 -8.44 -14.77
CA ALA A 39 4.99 -7.30 -14.98
C ALA A 39 5.59 -6.26 -15.94
N ARG A 40 6.90 -6.00 -15.87
CA ARG A 40 7.63 -5.15 -16.83
C ARG A 40 7.48 -5.65 -18.27
N ILE A 41 7.72 -6.94 -18.47
CA ILE A 41 7.57 -7.59 -19.78
C ILE A 41 6.12 -7.47 -20.25
N LEU A 42 5.15 -7.80 -19.39
CA LEU A 42 3.74 -7.69 -19.72
C LEU A 42 3.34 -6.26 -20.12
N LYS A 43 3.79 -5.25 -19.36
CA LYS A 43 3.45 -3.85 -19.62
C LYS A 43 3.91 -3.41 -21.01
N GLY A 44 5.14 -3.75 -21.39
CA GLY A 44 5.63 -3.45 -22.73
C GLY A 44 4.90 -4.21 -23.83
N GLN A 45 4.56 -5.48 -23.59
CA GLN A 45 3.76 -6.27 -24.53
C GLN A 45 2.37 -5.67 -24.75
N LYS A 46 1.71 -5.19 -23.69
CA LYS A 46 0.43 -4.48 -23.79
C LYS A 46 0.55 -3.16 -24.57
N ALA A 47 1.73 -2.54 -24.59
CA ALA A 47 2.03 -1.36 -25.39
C ALA A 47 2.50 -1.68 -26.84
N GLY A 48 2.46 -2.94 -27.26
CA GLY A 48 2.90 -3.38 -28.60
C GLY A 48 4.42 -3.52 -28.76
N ASN A 49 5.18 -3.41 -27.68
CA ASN A 49 6.63 -3.63 -27.66
C ASN A 49 6.98 -5.08 -27.28
N PRO A 50 8.21 -5.53 -27.53
CA PRO A 50 8.68 -6.85 -27.07
C PRO A 50 8.53 -7.08 -25.56
N GLY A 51 8.80 -6.07 -24.74
CA GLY A 51 8.47 -6.07 -23.31
C GLY A 51 9.67 -5.85 -22.42
N GLU A 52 10.74 -6.60 -22.66
CA GLU A 52 11.89 -6.72 -21.77
C GLU A 52 12.65 -5.40 -21.54
N GLU A 53 12.58 -4.47 -22.50
CA GLU A 53 13.21 -3.14 -22.46
C GLU A 53 12.38 -2.07 -21.76
N THR A 54 11.14 -2.39 -21.42
CA THR A 54 10.20 -1.43 -20.81
C THR A 54 10.72 -1.00 -19.46
N VAL A 55 10.57 0.28 -19.13
CA VAL A 55 10.89 0.81 -17.81
C VAL A 55 9.56 1.06 -17.10
N LEU A 56 9.31 0.33 -16.01
CA LEU A 56 8.17 0.60 -15.14
C LEU A 56 8.34 1.97 -14.47
N ALA A 57 7.26 2.60 -14.03
CA ALA A 57 7.35 3.85 -13.27
C ALA A 57 8.16 3.64 -11.99
N MET A 58 7.97 2.52 -11.29
CA MET A 58 8.79 2.15 -10.13
C MET A 58 10.27 1.91 -10.46
N ASP A 59 10.61 1.44 -11.68
CA ASP A 59 12.00 1.27 -12.13
C ASP A 59 12.72 2.61 -12.32
N SER A 60 11.96 3.69 -12.49
CA SER A 60 12.50 5.04 -12.70
C SER A 60 12.78 5.79 -11.39
N LEU A 61 12.58 5.15 -10.24
CA LEU A 61 12.94 5.71 -8.94
C LEU A 61 14.46 5.54 -8.72
N PRO A 62 15.19 6.59 -8.32
CA PRO A 62 16.65 6.63 -8.38
C PRO A 62 17.37 5.77 -7.34
N TYR A 63 16.71 5.41 -6.23
CA TYR A 63 17.33 4.65 -5.14
C TYR A 63 16.68 3.30 -4.97
N THR A 64 17.52 2.26 -4.83
CA THR A 64 17.09 0.86 -4.71
C THR A 64 17.80 0.17 -3.56
N ALA A 65 17.06 -0.64 -2.80
CA ALA A 65 17.59 -1.54 -1.77
C ALA A 65 16.87 -2.89 -1.80
N MET A 66 17.41 -3.88 -1.09
CA MET A 66 16.75 -5.14 -0.79
C MET A 66 16.22 -5.14 0.65
N SER A 67 15.08 -5.79 0.88
CA SER A 67 14.38 -5.86 2.17
C SER A 67 14.23 -7.31 2.62
N LYS A 68 14.79 -7.65 3.79
CA LYS A 68 14.69 -8.98 4.41
C LYS A 68 13.34 -9.15 5.11
N THR A 69 12.52 -10.08 4.62
CA THR A 69 11.09 -10.15 4.95
C THR A 69 10.72 -11.11 6.10
N TYR A 70 11.64 -11.95 6.58
CA TYR A 70 11.36 -12.92 7.65
C TYR A 70 10.66 -12.27 8.87
N ASN A 71 9.69 -12.98 9.46
CA ASN A 71 9.07 -12.64 10.74
C ASN A 71 9.90 -13.24 11.89
N ILE A 72 9.66 -12.81 13.14
CA ILE A 72 10.43 -13.30 14.29
C ILE A 72 10.39 -14.84 14.41
N ASP A 73 9.24 -15.45 14.12
CA ASP A 73 8.98 -16.88 14.27
C ASP A 73 8.88 -17.66 12.94
N LYS A 74 8.99 -16.99 11.78
CA LYS A 74 8.84 -17.60 10.45
C LYS A 74 9.81 -17.04 9.42
N GLN A 75 10.51 -17.95 8.74
CA GLN A 75 11.38 -17.61 7.60
C GLN A 75 10.59 -17.14 6.37
N VAL A 76 9.46 -17.79 6.09
CA VAL A 76 8.50 -17.34 5.09
C VAL A 76 7.40 -16.59 5.83
N PRO A 77 7.31 -15.27 5.67
CA PRO A 77 6.48 -14.44 6.53
C PRO A 77 5.01 -14.43 6.09
N ASP A 78 4.15 -13.74 6.84
CA ASP A 78 2.85 -13.28 6.35
C ASP A 78 2.72 -11.76 6.32
N SER A 79 1.72 -11.30 5.57
CA SER A 79 1.42 -9.87 5.39
C SER A 79 1.19 -9.11 6.71
N ALA A 80 0.64 -9.74 7.76
CA ALA A 80 0.36 -9.02 9.02
C ALA A 80 1.64 -8.63 9.76
N ALA A 81 2.55 -9.58 9.93
CA ALA A 81 3.80 -9.34 10.60
C ALA A 81 4.77 -8.51 9.75
N CYS A 82 4.73 -8.67 8.41
CA CYS A 82 5.43 -7.77 7.50
C CYS A 82 4.90 -6.33 7.59
N ALA A 83 3.58 -6.14 7.60
CA ALA A 83 2.99 -4.80 7.68
C ALA A 83 3.27 -4.11 9.01
N THR A 84 3.31 -4.87 10.11
CA THR A 84 3.82 -4.35 11.38
C THR A 84 5.27 -3.88 11.25
N ALA A 85 6.12 -4.60 10.50
CA ALA A 85 7.49 -4.17 10.25
C ALA A 85 7.55 -2.85 9.47
N PHE A 86 7.00 -2.79 8.25
CA PHE A 86 7.18 -1.63 7.38
C PHE A 86 6.28 -0.42 7.71
N LEU A 87 5.22 -0.58 8.53
CA LEU A 87 4.40 0.55 9.00
C LEU A 87 4.74 0.97 10.43
N CYS A 88 5.05 0.04 11.34
CA CYS A 88 5.26 0.34 12.76
C CYS A 88 6.73 0.38 13.17
N GLY A 89 7.67 -0.05 12.32
CA GLY A 89 9.10 -0.06 12.63
C GLY A 89 9.56 -1.20 13.52
N VAL A 90 8.73 -2.22 13.75
CA VAL A 90 9.10 -3.39 14.55
C VAL A 90 8.69 -4.70 13.87
N LYS A 91 9.59 -5.69 13.86
CA LYS A 91 9.21 -7.04 13.46
C LYS A 91 8.39 -7.70 14.56
N THR A 92 7.48 -8.59 14.15
CA THR A 92 6.62 -9.34 15.08
C THR A 92 6.44 -10.79 14.62
N ASN A 93 5.64 -11.55 15.35
CA ASN A 93 5.31 -12.94 15.07
C ASN A 93 4.22 -13.04 14.00
N PHE A 94 4.23 -14.12 13.22
CA PHE A 94 3.29 -14.40 12.15
C PHE A 94 1.83 -14.23 12.59
N GLY A 95 1.06 -13.49 11.79
CA GLY A 95 -0.37 -13.25 12.00
C GLY A 95 -0.72 -12.22 13.07
N LEU A 96 0.27 -11.65 13.76
CA LEU A 96 0.11 -10.47 14.63
C LEU A 96 0.14 -9.19 13.80
N LEU A 97 -0.67 -8.22 14.23
CA LEU A 97 -0.88 -6.99 13.49
C LEU A 97 -0.87 -5.79 14.45
N GLY A 98 0.09 -4.88 14.25
CA GLY A 98 0.28 -3.69 15.09
C GLY A 98 0.87 -3.99 16.47
N LEU A 99 1.46 -5.17 16.67
CA LEU A 99 1.95 -5.65 17.96
C LEU A 99 3.43 -6.01 17.89
N ASP A 100 4.22 -5.73 18.93
CA ASP A 100 5.62 -6.17 18.98
C ASP A 100 5.76 -7.70 19.18
N GLY A 101 7.00 -8.20 19.14
CA GLY A 101 7.30 -9.62 19.33
C GLY A 101 6.99 -10.20 20.72
N GLY A 102 6.68 -9.37 21.72
CA GLY A 102 6.24 -9.79 23.05
C GLY A 102 4.76 -10.18 23.10
N ALA A 103 3.98 -9.82 22.08
CA ALA A 103 2.59 -10.25 21.95
C ALA A 103 2.46 -11.70 21.49
N THR A 104 1.37 -12.36 21.92
CA THR A 104 1.10 -13.76 21.61
C THR A 104 -0.03 -13.87 20.59
N TYR A 105 0.17 -14.68 19.54
CA TYR A 105 -0.86 -14.93 18.52
C TYR A 105 -2.15 -15.45 19.17
N LYS A 106 -3.28 -14.82 18.82
CA LYS A 106 -4.62 -14.99 19.40
C LYS A 106 -4.80 -14.57 20.87
N ASN A 107 -3.85 -13.85 21.48
CA ASN A 107 -4.02 -13.24 22.80
C ASN A 107 -4.38 -11.74 22.71
N CYS A 108 -5.59 -11.39 23.16
CA CYS A 108 -6.21 -10.08 22.99
C CYS A 108 -5.56 -8.92 23.75
N SER A 109 -4.84 -9.19 24.85
CA SER A 109 -4.44 -8.16 25.82
C SER A 109 -3.43 -7.11 25.33
N SER A 110 -2.93 -7.21 24.10
CA SER A 110 -1.72 -6.50 23.65
C SER A 110 -1.95 -5.26 22.76
N ALA A 111 -3.19 -4.87 22.44
CA ALA A 111 -3.51 -4.06 21.26
C ALA A 111 -3.88 -2.58 21.49
N LYS A 112 -3.05 -1.58 21.07
CA LYS A 112 -3.40 -0.13 20.90
C LYS A 112 -2.43 0.68 19.99
N GLY A 113 -2.94 1.66 19.20
CA GLY A 113 -2.15 2.60 18.38
C GLY A 113 -2.98 3.46 17.38
N LYS A 114 -2.31 4.34 16.59
CA LYS A 114 -2.86 5.56 15.91
C LYS A 114 -2.83 5.52 14.36
N SER A 115 -3.43 6.51 13.66
CA SER A 115 -3.95 6.41 12.27
C SER A 115 -3.40 7.41 11.20
N THR A 116 -3.53 7.05 9.90
CA THR A 116 -3.38 7.86 8.64
C THR A 116 -4.21 7.27 7.46
N GLY A 117 -4.29 7.95 6.29
CA GLY A 117 -5.00 7.54 5.06
C GLY A 117 -4.57 6.19 4.44
N ILE A 118 -5.52 5.43 3.86
CA ILE A 118 -5.33 4.07 3.35
C ILE A 118 -5.96 3.92 1.95
N VAL A 119 -5.15 3.48 0.99
CA VAL A 119 -5.61 3.05 -0.33
C VAL A 119 -5.05 1.65 -0.58
N THR A 120 -5.92 0.69 -0.81
CA THR A 120 -5.58 -0.70 -1.08
C THR A 120 -6.52 -1.22 -2.15
N THR A 121 -6.05 -2.16 -2.94
CA THR A 121 -6.94 -2.91 -3.80
C THR A 121 -7.61 -4.02 -2.95
N THR A 122 -6.96 -4.51 -1.88
CA THR A 122 -7.49 -5.57 -0.99
C THR A 122 -8.76 -5.20 -0.22
N ARG A 123 -9.21 -6.07 0.70
CA ARG A 123 -10.17 -5.62 1.73
C ARG A 123 -9.46 -4.58 2.61
N VAL A 124 -10.10 -3.46 2.93
CA VAL A 124 -9.49 -2.47 3.84
C VAL A 124 -9.19 -3.05 5.23
N THR A 125 -9.83 -4.17 5.58
CA THR A 125 -9.61 -5.01 6.77
C THR A 125 -8.56 -6.10 6.60
N HIS A 126 -8.00 -6.27 5.40
CA HIS A 126 -6.90 -7.20 5.16
C HIS A 126 -5.68 -6.81 5.99
N ALA A 127 -4.80 -7.77 6.27
CA ALA A 127 -3.64 -7.57 7.13
C ALA A 127 -2.78 -6.36 6.75
N THR A 128 -2.56 -6.18 5.45
CA THR A 128 -1.71 -5.13 4.90
C THR A 128 -2.20 -3.72 5.25
N PRO A 129 -3.43 -3.29 4.85
CA PRO A 129 -3.98 -2.00 5.29
C PRO A 129 -4.26 -1.95 6.80
N ALA A 130 -4.70 -3.08 7.39
CA ALA A 130 -5.07 -3.13 8.80
C ALA A 130 -3.92 -2.76 9.74
N ALA A 131 -2.67 -3.12 9.42
CA ALA A 131 -1.54 -2.77 10.29
C ALA A 131 -1.30 -1.27 10.45
N GLY A 132 -1.87 -0.43 9.57
CA GLY A 132 -1.82 1.03 9.70
C GLY A 132 -2.80 1.60 10.75
N TYR A 133 -3.71 0.80 11.31
CA TYR A 133 -4.75 1.32 12.22
C TYR A 133 -5.24 0.33 13.27
N ALA A 134 -5.24 -0.96 12.97
CA ALA A 134 -5.73 -2.01 13.84
C ALA A 134 -4.62 -2.66 14.65
N HIS A 135 -5.02 -3.22 15.77
CA HIS A 135 -4.22 -3.96 16.70
C HIS A 135 -4.99 -5.23 17.02
N THR A 136 -4.53 -6.36 16.47
CA THR A 136 -5.25 -7.63 16.64
C THR A 136 -4.30 -8.79 16.80
N ALA A 137 -4.70 -9.72 17.66
CA ALA A 137 -4.01 -10.97 17.86
C ALA A 137 -4.27 -11.98 16.74
N SER A 138 -5.20 -11.70 15.82
CA SER A 138 -5.39 -12.48 14.60
C SER A 138 -5.83 -11.62 13.43
N ARG A 139 -5.05 -11.63 12.34
CA ARG A 139 -5.41 -11.02 11.06
C ARG A 139 -6.73 -11.50 10.45
N ASN A 140 -7.29 -12.62 10.93
CA ASN A 140 -8.53 -13.17 10.42
C ASN A 140 -9.78 -12.57 11.10
N TRP A 141 -9.62 -11.76 12.14
CA TRP A 141 -10.73 -11.12 12.85
C TRP A 141 -11.20 -9.86 12.11
N GLU A 142 -11.56 -10.02 10.84
CA GLU A 142 -11.93 -8.90 9.96
C GLU A 142 -13.32 -8.31 10.32
N ALA A 143 -14.25 -9.15 10.76
CA ALA A 143 -15.56 -8.76 11.31
C ALA A 143 -15.85 -9.44 12.66
N ASP A 144 -16.86 -8.96 13.39
CA ASP A 144 -17.29 -9.54 14.67
C ASP A 144 -17.67 -11.04 14.56
N SER A 145 -18.13 -11.45 13.37
CA SER A 145 -18.43 -12.84 13.05
C SER A 145 -17.21 -13.77 13.12
N ASP A 146 -16.02 -13.21 12.95
CA ASP A 146 -14.75 -13.96 12.87
C ASP A 146 -14.07 -14.09 14.24
N LEU A 147 -14.51 -13.31 15.24
CA LEU A 147 -14.03 -13.41 16.61
C LEU A 147 -14.37 -14.78 17.22
N MET A 148 -13.42 -15.31 17.98
CA MET A 148 -13.62 -16.53 18.78
C MET A 148 -14.46 -16.21 20.03
N ALA A 149 -15.09 -17.20 20.67
CA ALA A 149 -15.87 -16.97 21.90
C ALA A 149 -15.05 -16.26 22.99
N GLU A 150 -13.84 -16.76 23.26
CA GLU A 150 -12.87 -16.16 24.19
C GLU A 150 -12.54 -14.71 23.84
N ALA A 151 -12.39 -14.38 22.55
CA ALA A 151 -12.09 -13.02 22.12
C ALA A 151 -13.27 -12.07 22.39
N ARG A 152 -14.51 -12.54 22.20
CA ARG A 152 -15.71 -11.76 22.54
C ARG A 152 -15.84 -11.56 24.06
N GLU A 153 -15.57 -12.60 24.84
CA GLU A 153 -15.60 -12.53 26.32
C GLU A 153 -14.56 -11.55 26.88
N ASN A 154 -13.42 -11.39 26.20
CA ASN A 154 -12.36 -10.45 26.56
C ASN A 154 -12.50 -9.06 25.92
N ASN A 155 -13.65 -8.73 25.32
CA ASN A 155 -13.93 -7.44 24.69
C ASN A 155 -12.96 -7.05 23.55
N CYS A 156 -12.43 -8.01 22.79
CA CYS A 156 -11.68 -7.69 21.58
C CYS A 156 -12.61 -7.10 20.52
N THR A 157 -12.15 -6.07 19.83
CA THR A 157 -12.82 -5.49 18.66
C THR A 157 -12.28 -6.08 17.36
N ASP A 158 -13.16 -6.30 16.39
CA ASP A 158 -12.77 -6.73 15.05
C ASP A 158 -12.13 -5.60 14.24
N ILE A 159 -11.36 -5.95 13.21
CA ILE A 159 -10.58 -4.99 12.41
C ILE A 159 -11.50 -3.94 11.76
N ALA A 160 -12.66 -4.31 11.22
CA ALA A 160 -13.59 -3.35 10.64
C ALA A 160 -14.10 -2.34 11.69
N TYR A 161 -14.40 -2.82 12.91
CA TYR A 161 -14.77 -1.96 14.02
C TYR A 161 -13.63 -1.01 14.39
N GLN A 162 -12.40 -1.50 14.52
CA GLN A 162 -11.23 -0.66 14.83
C GLN A 162 -11.02 0.45 13.79
N LEU A 163 -11.22 0.14 12.50
CA LEU A 163 -11.12 1.14 11.41
C LEU A 163 -12.07 2.33 11.63
N VAL A 164 -13.31 2.04 12.02
CA VAL A 164 -14.36 3.06 12.13
C VAL A 164 -14.35 3.75 13.49
N GLU A 165 -14.12 2.98 14.56
CA GLU A 165 -14.36 3.44 15.92
C GLU A 165 -13.10 3.92 16.62
N GLU A 166 -11.95 3.30 16.32
CA GLU A 166 -10.68 3.50 16.99
C GLU A 166 -9.67 4.28 16.12
N ALA A 167 -9.92 4.36 14.81
CA ALA A 167 -9.15 5.12 13.85
C ALA A 167 -9.98 6.22 13.12
N PRO A 168 -10.70 7.09 13.85
CA PRO A 168 -11.62 8.06 13.24
C PRO A 168 -10.91 9.12 12.39
N ASP A 169 -9.61 9.33 12.59
CA ASP A 169 -8.81 10.36 11.92
C ASP A 169 -8.37 9.98 10.50
N ILE A 170 -8.74 8.79 10.02
CA ILE A 170 -8.47 8.39 8.63
C ILE A 170 -9.45 9.13 7.69
N GLU A 171 -8.86 9.99 6.85
CA GLU A 171 -9.56 10.84 5.88
C GLU A 171 -9.98 10.05 4.63
N VAL A 172 -9.07 9.23 4.08
CA VAL A 172 -9.30 8.47 2.85
C VAL A 172 -9.15 6.97 3.12
N ILE A 173 -10.18 6.19 2.82
CA ILE A 173 -10.23 4.73 2.94
C ILE A 173 -10.68 4.17 1.59
N LEU A 174 -9.75 3.79 0.73
CA LEU A 174 -10.09 3.18 -0.55
C LEU A 174 -9.70 1.70 -0.57
N GLY A 175 -10.65 0.83 -0.93
CA GLY A 175 -10.45 -0.62 -1.05
C GLY A 175 -11.73 -1.43 -0.87
N GLY A 176 -11.64 -2.74 -1.04
CA GLY A 176 -12.77 -3.66 -0.94
C GLY A 176 -13.17 -4.02 0.50
N GLY A 177 -13.96 -5.10 0.64
CA GLY A 177 -14.28 -5.68 1.94
C GLY A 177 -15.61 -5.27 2.57
N ARG A 178 -16.53 -4.68 1.78
CA ARG A 178 -17.86 -4.23 2.22
C ARG A 178 -18.59 -5.22 3.14
N ARG A 179 -18.48 -6.53 2.86
CA ARG A 179 -19.10 -7.59 3.68
C ARG A 179 -18.85 -7.43 5.20
N ALA A 180 -17.66 -6.98 5.60
CA ALA A 180 -17.27 -6.83 7.01
C ALA A 180 -17.86 -5.58 7.69
N PHE A 181 -18.41 -4.66 6.89
CA PHE A 181 -19.03 -3.41 7.35
C PHE A 181 -20.56 -3.42 7.27
N LEU A 182 -21.12 -4.44 6.60
CA LEU A 182 -22.56 -4.64 6.44
C LEU A 182 -23.07 -5.65 7.47
N THR A 183 -24.27 -5.40 8.01
CA THR A 183 -24.97 -6.38 8.86
C THR A 183 -25.46 -7.56 8.03
N ASN A 184 -25.68 -8.71 8.67
CA ASN A 184 -26.21 -9.92 8.02
C ASN A 184 -27.59 -9.76 7.35
N ASN A 185 -28.33 -8.69 7.68
CA ASN A 185 -29.60 -8.36 7.05
C ASN A 185 -29.44 -7.46 5.81
N MET A 186 -28.33 -6.71 5.73
CA MET A 186 -28.04 -5.82 4.59
C MET A 186 -27.54 -6.61 3.39
N THR A 187 -27.90 -6.13 2.21
CA THR A 187 -27.49 -6.69 0.93
C THR A 187 -26.41 -5.80 0.32
N ASP A 188 -25.34 -6.41 -0.19
CA ASP A 188 -24.29 -5.71 -0.93
C ASP A 188 -24.86 -5.10 -2.22
N PRO A 189 -24.56 -3.82 -2.52
CA PRO A 189 -25.17 -3.11 -3.64
C PRO A 189 -24.72 -3.60 -5.02
N GLU A 190 -23.62 -4.36 -5.11
CA GLU A 190 -23.03 -4.76 -6.39
C GLU A 190 -23.31 -6.22 -6.74
N ASP A 191 -23.18 -7.13 -5.77
CA ASP A 191 -23.29 -8.57 -6.02
C ASP A 191 -24.49 -9.25 -5.33
N GLY A 192 -25.27 -8.51 -4.54
CA GLY A 192 -26.45 -9.04 -3.86
C GLY A 192 -26.14 -9.96 -2.67
N SER A 193 -24.86 -10.14 -2.31
CA SER A 193 -24.46 -10.95 -1.16
C SER A 193 -24.87 -10.30 0.17
N LYS A 194 -24.86 -11.07 1.26
CA LYS A 194 -25.18 -10.54 2.60
C LYS A 194 -23.92 -10.09 3.33
N GLY A 195 -24.08 -9.06 4.17
CA GLY A 195 -23.05 -8.68 5.14
C GLY A 195 -22.73 -9.81 6.11
N THR A 196 -21.56 -9.74 6.75
CA THR A 196 -21.13 -10.77 7.69
C THR A 196 -21.38 -10.41 9.14
N ARG A 197 -21.63 -9.13 9.46
CA ARG A 197 -21.72 -8.70 10.86
C ARG A 197 -22.95 -9.24 11.59
N LYS A 198 -22.75 -9.73 12.82
CA LYS A 198 -23.79 -10.34 13.66
C LYS A 198 -24.21 -9.44 14.84
N ASP A 199 -23.43 -8.42 15.14
CA ASP A 199 -23.68 -7.42 16.18
C ASP A 199 -24.76 -6.38 15.83
N GLY A 200 -25.23 -6.37 14.58
CA GLY A 200 -26.25 -5.43 14.10
C GLY A 200 -25.73 -4.01 13.81
N ILE A 201 -24.42 -3.79 13.83
CA ILE A 201 -23.81 -2.47 13.61
C ILE A 201 -23.52 -2.27 12.11
N ALA A 202 -24.16 -1.28 11.48
CA ALA A 202 -23.87 -0.89 10.10
C ALA A 202 -22.69 0.09 10.05
N LEU A 203 -21.47 -0.42 9.90
CA LEU A 203 -20.24 0.36 10.08
C LEU A 203 -20.03 1.46 9.03
N ILE A 204 -20.52 1.30 7.79
CA ILE A 204 -20.45 2.38 6.78
C ILE A 204 -21.28 3.59 7.24
N GLN A 205 -22.52 3.35 7.68
CA GLN A 205 -23.37 4.44 8.18
C GLN A 205 -22.76 5.05 9.45
N ARG A 206 -22.25 4.20 10.33
CA ARG A 206 -21.57 4.63 11.55
C ARG A 206 -20.37 5.53 11.26
N TRP A 207 -19.57 5.19 10.25
CA TRP A 207 -18.44 6.02 9.81
C TRP A 207 -18.91 7.38 9.30
N LEU A 208 -19.94 7.42 8.43
CA LEU A 208 -20.53 8.66 7.93
C LEU A 208 -21.05 9.55 9.07
N ASP A 209 -21.80 8.97 10.01
CA ASP A 209 -22.41 9.69 11.13
C ASP A 209 -21.39 10.31 12.09
N ARG A 210 -20.17 9.76 12.15
CA ARG A 210 -19.11 10.24 13.04
C ARG A 210 -18.25 11.35 12.45
N LYS A 211 -18.31 11.60 11.14
CA LYS A 211 -17.47 12.63 10.49
C LYS A 211 -18.00 14.03 10.79
N THR A 212 -17.07 14.93 11.11
CA THR A 212 -17.37 16.32 11.45
C THR A 212 -17.43 17.23 10.23
N GLY A 213 -16.92 16.77 9.08
CA GLY A 213 -16.94 17.48 7.79
C GLY A 213 -17.63 16.66 6.69
N PRO A 214 -17.76 17.21 5.47
CA PRO A 214 -18.37 16.52 4.34
C PRO A 214 -17.73 15.15 4.09
N ALA A 215 -18.48 14.08 4.33
CA ALA A 215 -18.05 12.71 4.15
C ALA A 215 -18.86 12.05 3.04
N ARG A 216 -18.19 11.26 2.20
CA ARG A 216 -18.81 10.54 1.09
C ARG A 216 -18.39 9.08 1.09
N TYR A 217 -19.38 8.21 0.97
CA TYR A 217 -19.20 6.80 0.66
C TYR A 217 -19.50 6.59 -0.82
N VAL A 218 -18.61 5.87 -1.50
CA VAL A 218 -18.77 5.46 -2.90
C VAL A 218 -18.44 3.98 -3.03
N TRP A 219 -19.11 3.27 -3.92
CA TRP A 219 -18.92 1.82 -4.06
C TRP A 219 -18.72 1.36 -5.50
N ASN A 220 -18.81 2.28 -6.46
CA ASN A 220 -18.54 2.04 -7.87
C ASN A 220 -17.70 3.19 -8.47
N GLU A 221 -17.17 2.94 -9.66
CA GLU A 221 -16.29 3.87 -10.37
C GLU A 221 -16.99 5.19 -10.74
N THR A 222 -18.26 5.12 -11.18
CA THR A 222 -19.02 6.32 -11.58
C THR A 222 -19.19 7.28 -10.40
N GLU A 223 -19.54 6.76 -9.23
CA GLU A 223 -19.65 7.56 -8.01
C GLU A 223 -18.29 8.11 -7.58
N PHE A 224 -17.24 7.29 -7.59
CA PHE A 224 -15.88 7.72 -7.28
C PHE A 224 -15.41 8.86 -8.20
N ASN A 225 -15.61 8.75 -9.51
CA ASN A 225 -15.25 9.78 -10.50
C ASN A 225 -16.07 11.06 -10.36
N SER A 226 -17.23 11.00 -9.69
CA SER A 226 -18.08 12.17 -9.43
C SER A 226 -17.75 12.90 -8.12
N VAL A 227 -16.75 12.43 -7.37
CA VAL A 227 -16.27 13.10 -6.16
C VAL A 227 -15.45 14.32 -6.57
N ASP A 228 -15.88 15.52 -6.16
CA ASP A 228 -15.02 16.70 -6.20
C ASP A 228 -14.16 16.73 -4.93
N PRO A 229 -12.83 16.53 -5.03
CA PRO A 229 -11.93 16.49 -3.87
C PRO A 229 -11.90 17.79 -3.06
N LYS A 230 -12.34 18.92 -3.64
CA LYS A 230 -12.42 20.20 -2.93
C LYS A 230 -13.66 20.33 -2.04
N SER A 231 -14.61 19.42 -2.20
CA SER A 231 -15.91 19.45 -1.54
C SER A 231 -16.11 18.33 -0.51
N VAL A 232 -15.13 17.43 -0.39
CA VAL A 232 -15.19 16.24 0.46
C VAL A 232 -13.93 16.16 1.32
N ASP A 233 -14.13 16.13 2.63
CA ASP A 233 -13.05 16.00 3.62
C ASP A 233 -12.74 14.52 3.89
N TYR A 234 -13.74 13.63 3.75
CA TYR A 234 -13.61 12.19 4.04
C TYR A 234 -14.18 11.33 2.92
N LEU A 235 -13.43 10.33 2.45
CA LEU A 235 -13.84 9.44 1.37
C LEU A 235 -13.65 7.95 1.76
N LEU A 236 -14.69 7.13 1.58
CA LEU A 236 -14.62 5.66 1.72
C LEU A 236 -15.09 4.96 0.43
N GLY A 237 -14.30 4.05 -0.16
CA GLY A 237 -14.74 3.22 -1.30
C GLY A 237 -13.66 2.41 -2.07
N GLY A 238 -13.95 1.21 -2.57
CA GLY A 238 -13.02 0.50 -3.50
C GLY A 238 -13.21 -1.02 -3.64
N ARG A 239 -12.31 -1.67 -4.41
CA ARG A 239 -12.28 -3.12 -4.73
C ARG A 239 -10.86 -3.61 -5.14
N ILE A 240 -10.67 -4.95 -5.10
CA ILE A 240 -9.65 -5.83 -5.79
C ILE A 240 -8.40 -6.33 -5.02
N ASP A 241 -8.33 -7.55 -4.46
CA ASP A 241 -7.02 -8.26 -4.35
C ASP A 241 -7.23 -9.71 -3.97
N HIS A 242 -6.77 -10.66 -4.79
CA HIS A 242 -6.64 -12.09 -4.44
C HIS A 242 -5.78 -12.92 -5.44
N ALA A 243 -5.22 -12.34 -6.51
CA ALA A 243 -4.81 -13.13 -7.68
C ALA A 243 -3.64 -14.09 -7.42
N HIS A 244 -2.63 -13.68 -6.67
CA HIS A 244 -1.46 -14.52 -6.37
C HIS A 244 -1.82 -15.72 -5.48
N HIS A 245 -2.65 -15.53 -4.46
CA HIS A 245 -3.15 -16.64 -3.61
C HIS A 245 -3.92 -17.69 -4.41
N ALA A 246 -4.62 -17.28 -5.47
CA ALA A 246 -5.37 -18.15 -6.37
C ALA A 246 -4.50 -18.83 -7.45
N SER A 247 -3.17 -18.62 -7.42
CA SER A 247 -2.23 -19.07 -8.44
C SER A 247 -2.63 -18.66 -9.87
N LYS A 248 -3.16 -17.44 -10.01
CA LYS A 248 -3.55 -16.86 -11.29
C LYS A 248 -2.52 -15.82 -11.73
N ALA A 249 -1.44 -16.26 -12.37
CA ALA A 249 -0.35 -15.37 -12.74
C ALA A 249 -0.80 -14.21 -13.66
N VAL A 250 -1.77 -14.44 -14.55
CA VAL A 250 -2.31 -13.40 -15.44
C VAL A 250 -2.89 -12.23 -14.65
N LYS A 251 -3.80 -12.53 -13.73
CA LYS A 251 -4.46 -11.50 -12.91
C LYS A 251 -3.48 -10.79 -11.99
N ALA A 252 -2.51 -11.52 -11.44
CA ALA A 252 -1.51 -10.96 -10.58
C ALA A 252 -0.56 -9.97 -11.29
N LEU A 253 -0.14 -10.29 -12.52
CA LEU A 253 0.66 -9.35 -13.30
C LEU A 253 -0.19 -8.18 -13.82
N GLU A 254 -1.46 -8.39 -14.15
CA GLU A 254 -2.37 -7.29 -14.49
C GLU A 254 -2.55 -6.33 -13.31
N GLU A 255 -2.75 -6.84 -12.09
CA GLU A 255 -2.77 -6.05 -10.86
C GLU A 255 -1.44 -5.29 -10.65
N THR A 256 -0.29 -5.93 -10.92
CA THR A 256 1.02 -5.28 -10.82
C THR A 256 1.22 -4.17 -11.87
N VAL A 257 0.70 -4.34 -13.08
CA VAL A 257 0.74 -3.29 -14.12
C VAL A 257 -0.07 -2.06 -13.68
N VAL A 258 -1.25 -2.27 -13.12
CA VAL A 258 -2.12 -1.21 -12.59
C VAL A 258 -1.48 -0.53 -11.38
N PHE A 259 -0.85 -1.30 -10.49
CA PHE A 259 -0.06 -0.76 -9.38
C PHE A 259 1.08 0.15 -9.88
N ASP A 260 1.80 -0.23 -10.94
CA ASP A 260 2.81 0.63 -11.54
C ASP A 260 2.22 1.91 -12.17
N ASP A 261 1.01 1.84 -12.74
CA ASP A 261 0.31 3.03 -13.21
C ASP A 261 -0.04 3.96 -12.04
N ALA A 262 -0.41 3.42 -10.88
CA ALA A 262 -0.64 4.22 -9.67
C ALA A 262 0.64 4.96 -9.22
N VAL A 263 1.79 4.27 -9.24
CA VAL A 263 3.10 4.86 -8.94
C VAL A 263 3.40 5.99 -9.93
N LYS A 264 3.16 5.77 -11.22
CA LYS A 264 3.34 6.79 -12.26
C LYS A 264 2.54 8.04 -11.94
N VAL A 265 1.27 7.88 -11.58
CA VAL A 265 0.39 9.01 -11.30
C VAL A 265 0.89 9.81 -10.11
N ALA A 266 1.22 9.15 -9.00
CA ALA A 266 1.76 9.87 -7.85
C ALA A 266 3.04 10.63 -8.20
N LYS A 267 3.94 10.02 -8.99
CA LYS A 267 5.18 10.66 -9.44
C LYS A 267 4.94 11.87 -10.35
N ASP A 268 3.92 11.82 -11.21
CA ASP A 268 3.55 12.95 -12.08
C ASP A 268 2.86 14.09 -11.29
N MET A 269 2.27 13.79 -10.15
CA MET A 269 1.55 14.76 -9.31
C MET A 269 2.38 15.38 -8.19
N LEU A 270 3.36 14.64 -7.66
CA LEU A 270 4.12 15.04 -6.49
C LEU A 270 5.43 15.71 -6.86
N ASP A 271 5.74 16.79 -6.16
CA ASP A 271 7.06 17.39 -6.21
C ASP A 271 8.02 16.58 -5.33
N THR A 272 8.92 15.82 -5.95
CA THR A 272 9.91 15.00 -5.22
C THR A 272 10.96 15.84 -4.50
N SER A 273 10.95 17.18 -4.62
CA SER A 273 11.75 18.03 -3.74
C SER A 273 11.26 18.01 -2.30
N ASP A 274 9.97 17.77 -2.03
CA ASP A 274 9.39 17.73 -0.68
C ASP A 274 8.48 16.51 -0.39
N SER A 275 8.31 15.61 -1.35
CA SER A 275 7.49 14.41 -1.23
C SER A 275 8.32 13.14 -1.39
N LEU A 276 8.32 12.28 -0.38
CA LEU A 276 8.99 10.98 -0.40
C LEU A 276 8.02 9.93 -0.97
N ILE A 277 8.42 9.26 -2.04
CA ILE A 277 7.71 8.12 -2.63
C ILE A 277 8.55 6.87 -2.39
N VAL A 278 7.95 5.84 -1.81
CA VAL A 278 8.57 4.53 -1.56
C VAL A 278 7.69 3.46 -2.19
N VAL A 279 8.28 2.55 -2.96
CA VAL A 279 7.62 1.38 -3.56
C VAL A 279 8.32 0.14 -3.03
N THR A 280 7.55 -0.80 -2.48
CA THR A 280 8.10 -2.08 -2.01
C THR A 280 7.03 -3.18 -1.98
N ALA A 281 7.38 -4.34 -1.43
CA ALA A 281 6.46 -5.44 -1.18
C ALA A 281 6.57 -5.87 0.30
N ASP A 282 5.54 -6.54 0.79
CA ASP A 282 5.56 -7.16 2.11
C ASP A 282 6.33 -8.49 2.10
N HIS A 283 6.15 -9.31 1.07
CA HIS A 283 6.88 -10.55 0.83
C HIS A 283 6.86 -10.90 -0.66
N SER A 284 7.47 -12.02 -1.01
CA SER A 284 7.43 -12.55 -2.38
C SER A 284 6.43 -13.70 -2.50
N HIS A 285 6.37 -14.29 -3.69
CA HIS A 285 5.68 -15.55 -3.98
C HIS A 285 6.62 -16.52 -4.68
N THR A 286 6.27 -17.81 -4.67
CA THR A 286 7.05 -18.87 -5.32
C THR A 286 6.93 -18.85 -6.86
N MET A 287 6.78 -17.66 -7.45
CA MET A 287 6.69 -17.45 -8.90
C MET A 287 8.07 -17.53 -9.51
N THR A 288 8.24 -18.46 -10.45
CA THR A 288 9.45 -18.57 -11.27
C THR A 288 9.09 -18.29 -12.73
N PHE A 289 9.80 -17.37 -13.37
CA PHE A 289 9.80 -17.23 -14.82
C PHE A 289 11.00 -18.01 -15.37
N ALA A 290 10.72 -19.08 -16.13
CA ALA A 290 11.72 -20.08 -16.51
C ALA A 290 11.63 -20.47 -17.99
N GLY A 291 12.62 -21.22 -18.46
CA GLY A 291 12.76 -21.64 -19.85
C GLY A 291 13.64 -20.69 -20.66
N TYR A 292 13.55 -20.81 -22.00
CA TYR A 292 14.32 -20.00 -22.95
C TYR A 292 13.40 -19.37 -24.01
N PRO A 293 12.36 -18.59 -23.61
CA PRO A 293 11.47 -17.95 -24.56
C PRO A 293 12.24 -16.95 -25.43
N LYS A 294 11.81 -16.80 -26.68
CA LYS A 294 12.35 -15.75 -27.56
C LYS A 294 11.93 -14.38 -27.03
N ARG A 295 12.75 -13.36 -27.29
CA ARG A 295 12.41 -11.96 -26.99
C ARG A 295 11.08 -11.57 -27.65
N GLY A 296 10.21 -10.88 -26.91
CA GLY A 296 8.87 -10.52 -27.40
C GLY A 296 7.84 -11.64 -27.37
N HIS A 297 8.21 -12.83 -26.86
CA HIS A 297 7.23 -13.90 -26.66
C HIS A 297 6.33 -13.56 -25.48
N SER A 298 5.03 -13.82 -25.64
CA SER A 298 4.02 -13.57 -24.60
C SER A 298 4.45 -14.16 -23.26
N ILE A 299 4.32 -13.38 -22.19
CA ILE A 299 4.58 -13.86 -20.83
C ILE A 299 3.56 -14.94 -20.39
N PHE A 300 2.42 -15.03 -21.08
CA PHE A 300 1.37 -16.02 -20.82
C PHE A 300 1.01 -16.84 -22.06
N ALA A 301 0.64 -18.10 -21.84
CA ALA A 301 0.00 -18.92 -22.87
C ALA A 301 -1.52 -18.70 -22.93
N TYR A 302 -2.21 -18.55 -21.79
CA TYR A 302 -3.68 -18.44 -21.69
C TYR A 302 -4.13 -17.61 -20.47
N LYS A 303 -5.20 -16.81 -20.62
CA LYS A 303 -5.67 -15.82 -19.62
C LYS A 303 -6.19 -16.41 -18.29
N GLU A 304 -6.92 -17.53 -18.31
CA GLU A 304 -7.51 -18.14 -17.11
C GLU A 304 -6.74 -19.38 -16.61
N TYR A 305 -5.51 -19.59 -17.10
CA TYR A 305 -4.72 -20.75 -16.72
C TYR A 305 -4.07 -20.58 -15.35
N ARG A 306 -4.25 -21.59 -14.49
CA ARG A 306 -3.44 -21.75 -13.28
C ARG A 306 -2.17 -22.49 -13.65
N GLN A 307 -1.04 -21.81 -13.50
CA GLN A 307 0.27 -22.40 -13.78
C GLN A 307 0.51 -23.63 -12.90
N GLN A 308 1.25 -24.60 -13.46
CA GLN A 308 1.64 -25.79 -12.72
C GLN A 308 2.44 -25.40 -11.48
N SER A 309 2.27 -26.18 -10.41
CA SER A 309 3.03 -26.05 -9.18
C SER A 309 3.66 -27.39 -8.82
N ALA A 310 4.84 -27.35 -8.21
CA ALA A 310 5.54 -28.57 -7.80
C ALA A 310 4.81 -29.31 -6.67
N VAL A 311 4.09 -28.59 -5.81
CA VAL A 311 3.35 -29.14 -4.68
C VAL A 311 1.90 -28.66 -4.72
N PRO A 312 0.91 -29.56 -4.85
CA PRO A 312 -0.49 -29.16 -4.92
C PRO A 312 -0.96 -28.63 -3.56
N ARG A 313 -1.50 -27.40 -3.58
CA ARG A 313 -2.10 -26.77 -2.41
C ARG A 313 -3.39 -26.06 -2.80
N LYS A 314 -4.26 -25.83 -1.82
CA LYS A 314 -5.47 -25.01 -2.00
C LYS A 314 -5.13 -23.55 -2.31
N THR A 315 -4.03 -23.05 -1.73
CA THR A 315 -3.50 -21.70 -1.92
C THR A 315 -2.00 -21.77 -2.14
N GLY A 316 -1.47 -20.89 -3.00
CA GLY A 316 -0.03 -20.67 -3.12
C GLY A 316 0.55 -20.18 -1.78
N THR A 317 1.80 -20.53 -1.51
CA THR A 317 2.52 -19.95 -0.37
C THR A 317 3.16 -18.63 -0.77
N HIS A 318 3.45 -17.80 0.23
CA HIS A 318 4.45 -16.75 0.07
C HIS A 318 5.82 -17.40 -0.16
N ALA A 319 6.80 -16.56 -0.50
CA ALA A 319 8.20 -16.92 -0.53
C ALA A 319 9.01 -15.94 0.34
N GLY A 320 10.07 -16.45 0.95
CA GLY A 320 10.82 -15.78 2.03
C GLY A 320 12.10 -15.09 1.57
N GLU A 321 12.33 -14.98 0.26
CA GLU A 321 13.44 -14.19 -0.28
C GLU A 321 13.20 -12.68 -0.07
N ASP A 322 14.30 -11.94 -0.21
CA ASP A 322 14.30 -10.49 -0.11
C ASP A 322 13.46 -9.87 -1.23
N VAL A 323 12.78 -8.76 -0.92
CA VAL A 323 12.01 -7.96 -1.87
C VAL A 323 12.68 -6.62 -2.15
N ILE A 324 12.29 -5.95 -3.22
CA ILE A 324 12.91 -4.68 -3.63
C ILE A 324 12.26 -3.51 -2.87
N ILE A 325 13.06 -2.53 -2.48
CA ILE A 325 12.63 -1.18 -2.13
C ILE A 325 13.11 -0.24 -3.23
N MET A 326 12.23 0.60 -3.77
CA MET A 326 12.53 1.65 -4.75
C MET A 326 12.02 2.99 -4.19
N ALA A 327 12.81 4.05 -4.26
CA ALA A 327 12.44 5.32 -3.63
C ALA A 327 12.92 6.57 -4.38
N ASP A 328 12.16 7.65 -4.26
CA ASP A 328 12.48 8.99 -4.75
C ASP A 328 12.04 10.06 -3.73
N GLY A 329 12.74 11.18 -3.72
CA GLY A 329 12.43 12.34 -2.88
C GLY A 329 13.32 12.50 -1.64
N PRO A 330 12.86 13.26 -0.63
CA PRO A 330 13.67 13.60 0.53
C PRO A 330 14.11 12.35 1.30
N MET A 331 15.41 12.25 1.57
CA MET A 331 16.04 11.12 2.25
C MET A 331 15.92 9.75 1.55
N ALA A 332 15.44 9.69 0.31
CA ALA A 332 15.32 8.42 -0.43
C ALA A 332 16.67 7.69 -0.61
N HIS A 333 17.78 8.43 -0.62
CA HIS A 333 19.14 7.88 -0.67
C HIS A 333 19.53 7.03 0.54
N LEU A 334 18.76 7.07 1.64
CA LEU A 334 18.94 6.18 2.78
C LEU A 334 18.48 4.74 2.48
N PHE A 335 17.70 4.53 1.42
CA PHE A 335 17.42 3.20 0.90
C PHE A 335 18.58 2.70 0.04
N HIS A 336 19.50 1.99 0.68
CA HIS A 336 20.66 1.39 0.03
C HIS A 336 20.95 -0.02 0.56
N GLY A 337 21.66 -0.83 -0.23
CA GLY A 337 22.16 -2.13 0.20
C GLY A 337 21.04 -3.13 0.53
N VAL A 338 21.23 -3.89 1.62
CA VAL A 338 20.28 -4.90 2.10
C VAL A 338 19.87 -4.51 3.52
N GLN A 339 18.58 -4.29 3.73
CA GLN A 339 18.01 -3.75 4.95
C GLN A 339 17.02 -4.73 5.59
N GLU A 340 16.80 -4.57 6.89
CA GLU A 340 15.64 -5.21 7.53
C GLU A 340 14.35 -4.51 7.11
N GLN A 341 13.25 -5.24 6.95
CA GLN A 341 11.99 -4.64 6.47
C GLN A 341 11.46 -3.50 7.35
N HIS A 342 11.69 -3.55 8.66
CA HIS A 342 11.25 -2.49 9.57
C HIS A 342 12.01 -1.17 9.38
N TYR A 343 13.17 -1.19 8.71
CA TYR A 343 13.93 0.01 8.36
C TYR A 343 13.11 0.98 7.48
N ILE A 344 12.15 0.47 6.70
CA ILE A 344 11.28 1.29 5.84
C ILE A 344 10.52 2.32 6.68
N ALA A 345 9.88 1.90 7.77
CA ALA A 345 9.17 2.80 8.67
C ALA A 345 10.11 3.85 9.28
N HIS A 346 11.30 3.44 9.71
CA HIS A 346 12.28 4.37 10.30
C HIS A 346 12.76 5.42 9.30
N VAL A 347 13.04 5.05 8.05
CA VAL A 347 13.42 6.05 7.01
C VAL A 347 12.26 6.99 6.71
N MET A 348 11.03 6.49 6.63
CA MET A 348 9.84 7.32 6.43
C MET A 348 9.65 8.31 7.59
N MET A 349 9.73 7.84 8.84
CA MET A 349 9.63 8.68 10.03
C MET A 349 10.77 9.70 10.10
N TYR A 350 12.01 9.28 9.79
CA TYR A 350 13.17 10.16 9.76
C TYR A 350 13.01 11.24 8.68
N ALA A 351 12.60 10.89 7.46
CA ALA A 351 12.39 11.85 6.37
C ALA A 351 11.35 12.92 6.73
N ALA A 352 10.29 12.53 7.44
CA ALA A 352 9.16 13.39 7.81
C ALA A 352 9.24 14.00 9.23
N CYS A 353 10.33 13.78 9.98
CA CYS A 353 10.49 14.28 11.36
C CYS A 353 9.43 13.76 12.34
N LEU A 354 9.02 12.50 12.19
CA LEU A 354 7.97 11.89 13.00
C LEU A 354 8.56 11.02 14.11
N GLY A 355 7.77 10.84 15.17
CA GLY A 355 8.10 9.92 16.25
C GLY A 355 9.38 10.28 16.99
N GLU A 356 10.31 9.34 17.09
CA GLU A 356 11.61 9.54 17.75
C GLU A 356 12.55 10.50 17.01
N TYR A 357 12.26 10.80 15.73
CA TYR A 357 13.11 11.61 14.85
C TYR A 357 12.71 13.08 14.74
N THR A 358 11.81 13.56 15.61
CA THR A 358 11.27 14.93 15.52
C THR A 358 12.34 16.03 15.61
N HIS A 359 13.43 15.81 16.35
CA HIS A 359 14.51 16.79 16.52
C HIS A 359 15.64 16.66 15.48
N ASP A 360 15.66 15.58 14.70
CA ASP A 360 16.74 15.35 13.73
C ASP A 360 16.70 16.40 12.61
N CYS A 361 15.52 16.94 12.33
CA CYS A 361 15.31 17.93 11.29
C CYS A 361 15.83 19.32 11.64
N ASP A 362 15.95 19.64 12.93
CA ASP A 362 16.50 20.90 13.39
C ASP A 362 18.02 21.00 13.14
N THR A 363 18.68 19.85 12.97
CA THR A 363 20.12 19.76 12.69
C THR A 363 20.44 19.68 11.20
N ARG A 364 19.43 19.45 10.35
CA ARG A 364 19.55 19.41 8.89
C ARG A 364 19.61 20.84 8.37
N THR A 365 20.78 21.46 8.40
CA THR A 365 20.97 22.77 7.77
C THR A 365 20.55 22.69 6.30
N PRO A 366 19.60 23.50 5.84
CA PRO A 366 19.23 23.52 4.43
C PRO A 366 20.44 24.06 3.67
N THR A 367 21.00 23.28 2.75
CA THR A 367 21.95 23.78 1.77
C THR A 367 21.17 24.66 0.78
N VAL A 368 20.80 25.87 1.22
CA VAL A 368 20.19 26.89 0.36
C VAL A 368 21.30 27.46 -0.52
N ASN A 369 21.25 27.14 -1.82
CA ASN A 369 21.73 28.10 -2.82
C ASN A 369 20.62 29.16 -2.98
N PRO A 370 20.81 30.41 -2.57
CA PRO A 370 19.78 31.42 -2.68
C PRO A 370 19.56 31.77 -4.15
N ARG A 371 18.38 31.46 -4.71
CA ARG A 371 17.88 32.20 -5.87
C ARG A 371 17.46 33.61 -5.43
N PRO A 372 17.71 34.66 -6.23
CA PRO A 372 17.41 36.02 -5.84
C PRO A 372 15.89 36.22 -5.69
N SER A 373 15.47 36.65 -4.52
CA SER A 373 14.08 36.95 -4.18
C SER A 373 13.59 38.16 -4.96
N ARG A 374 12.48 38.01 -5.70
CA ARG A 374 11.61 39.16 -6.00
C ARG A 374 10.60 39.29 -4.86
N SER A 375 10.67 40.42 -4.18
CA SER A 375 9.75 40.83 -3.12
C SER A 375 8.35 41.08 -3.67
N ALA A 376 7.36 40.34 -3.17
CA ALA A 376 5.98 40.80 -3.08
C ALA A 376 5.43 40.26 -1.76
N GLY A 377 5.25 41.14 -0.79
CA GLY A 377 4.75 40.78 0.54
C GLY A 377 3.25 40.52 0.50
N ILE A 378 2.82 39.40 1.07
CA ILE A 378 1.45 39.18 1.55
C ILE A 378 1.52 38.39 2.87
N SER A 379 0.65 38.81 3.79
CA SER A 379 0.49 38.46 5.21
C SER A 379 0.39 36.96 5.55
N LYS A 380 0.85 36.61 6.75
CA LYS A 380 0.63 35.32 7.43
C LYS A 380 -0.86 35.11 7.78
N SER A 381 -1.38 33.93 7.45
CA SER A 381 -2.51 33.22 8.10
C SER A 381 -2.45 31.77 7.56
N ALA A 382 -1.91 30.80 8.31
CA ALA A 382 -2.61 29.89 9.22
C ALA A 382 -3.61 28.91 8.53
N ARG A 383 -3.25 27.62 8.67
CA ARG A 383 -4.04 26.38 8.60
C ARG A 383 -4.47 25.82 7.24
N GLY A 384 -3.98 24.59 6.99
CA GLY A 384 -4.85 23.45 6.71
C GLY A 384 -5.41 23.34 5.32
N ASP A 385 -4.58 23.33 4.29
CA ASP A 385 -4.97 22.98 2.92
C ASP A 385 -3.72 22.41 2.23
N ILE A 386 -3.72 21.12 1.86
CA ILE A 386 -2.89 20.50 0.78
C ILE A 386 -2.99 18.94 0.83
N TYR A 387 -3.34 18.32 1.96
CA TYR A 387 -3.27 16.85 2.13
C TYR A 387 -4.25 16.02 1.27
N ALA A 388 -5.43 16.55 0.91
CA ALA A 388 -6.45 15.81 0.15
C ALA A 388 -6.20 15.73 -1.37
N ILE A 389 -5.39 16.63 -1.94
CA ILE A 389 -5.22 16.78 -3.39
C ILE A 389 -4.36 15.64 -4.00
N THR A 390 -3.44 15.09 -3.20
CA THR A 390 -2.44 14.15 -3.71
C THR A 390 -2.95 12.71 -3.82
N LEU A 391 -3.76 12.22 -2.87
CA LEU A 391 -4.17 10.81 -2.84
C LEU A 391 -5.34 10.50 -3.78
N ILE A 392 -6.24 11.47 -4.05
CA ILE A 392 -7.47 11.21 -4.81
C ILE A 392 -7.23 11.25 -6.34
N THR A 393 -6.31 12.09 -6.83
CA THR A 393 -6.04 12.14 -8.28
C THR A 393 -5.26 10.91 -8.77
N VAL A 394 -4.54 10.20 -7.89
CA VAL A 394 -3.98 8.85 -8.14
C VAL A 394 -5.09 7.85 -8.46
N ALA A 395 -6.17 7.87 -7.68
CA ALA A 395 -7.31 6.99 -7.92
C ALA A 395 -8.18 7.43 -9.12
N TYR A 396 -8.21 8.74 -9.47
CA TYR A 396 -8.91 9.27 -10.64
C TYR A 396 -8.26 8.92 -12.00
N ILE A 397 -6.93 8.78 -12.05
CA ILE A 397 -6.27 8.35 -13.29
C ILE A 397 -6.35 6.83 -13.45
N LEU A 398 -6.36 6.07 -12.35
CA LEU A 398 -6.58 4.61 -12.38
C LEU A 398 -7.97 4.23 -12.90
N SER A 399 -9.01 5.02 -12.62
CA SER A 399 -10.36 4.80 -13.17
C SER A 399 -10.45 5.17 -14.66
N LEU A 400 -9.86 6.30 -15.09
CA LEU A 400 -9.85 6.73 -16.49
C LEU A 400 -9.14 5.75 -17.45
N MET A 401 -8.26 4.86 -16.95
CA MET A 401 -7.62 3.82 -17.75
C MET A 401 -8.52 2.60 -18.05
N TYR A 402 -9.74 2.54 -17.47
CA TYR A 402 -10.63 1.37 -17.53
C TYR A 402 -11.96 1.58 -18.26
N THR A 403 -12.04 2.55 -19.18
CA THR A 403 -13.04 2.48 -20.28
C THR A 403 -12.48 1.69 -21.46
N PHE A 404 -12.31 0.38 -21.33
CA PHE A 404 -12.29 -0.52 -22.50
C PHE A 404 -12.97 -1.85 -22.14
N ASP A 405 -14.01 -2.14 -22.91
CA ASP A 405 -15.02 -3.18 -22.76
C ASP A 405 -14.51 -4.55 -22.29
N VAL A 406 -15.20 -5.09 -21.29
CA VAL A 406 -15.30 -6.52 -21.05
C VAL A 406 -16.63 -6.97 -21.65
N GLU A 407 -16.59 -7.42 -22.91
CA GLU A 407 -17.50 -8.47 -23.42
C GLU A 407 -16.83 -9.84 -23.28
#